data_AF-A0A354I9D4-F1
#
_entry.id   AF-A0A354I9D4-F1
#
_cell.length_a   1.000
_cell.length_b   1.000
_cell.length_c   1.000
_cell.angle_alpha   90.00
_cell.angle_beta   90.00
_cell.angle_gamma   90.00
#
_symmetry.space_group_name_H-M   'P 1'
#
loop_
_entity.id
_entity.type
_entity.pdbx_description
1 polymer ?
#
loop_
_entity_poly.entity_id
_entity_poly.type
_entity_poly.pdbx_seq_one_letter_code
_entity_poly.pdbx_strand_id
1 'polypeptide(L)'
;MNEVEILMEEVTKRLPETKEYNQYKNLLGRLKEQPDLYHRVGEFRRRSIMLQMSDNVRAVHANNELQNEFRDLQNNGLSSEFLAAEHQYCQMVRRLQEKFLESAQIETDFLEG
;
A
#
# COMPACT_ATOMS: atom_id res chain seq x y z
N MET A 1 -24.80 16.79 -3.90
CA MET A 1 -23.63 15.96 -4.18
C MET A 1 -22.87 16.64 -5.29
N ASN A 2 -21.60 16.96 -5.05
CA ASN A 2 -20.74 17.56 -6.06
C ASN A 2 -20.47 16.52 -7.18
N GLU A 3 -20.30 16.94 -8.44
CA GLU A 3 -19.95 16.02 -9.55
C GLU A 3 -18.69 15.20 -9.24
N VAL A 4 -17.73 15.82 -8.54
CA VAL A 4 -16.52 15.16 -8.05
C VAL A 4 -16.82 14.04 -7.05
N GLU A 5 -17.82 14.21 -6.18
CA GLU A 5 -18.24 13.16 -5.24
C GLU A 5 -18.87 11.97 -5.97
N ILE A 6 -19.68 12.24 -7.01
CA ILE A 6 -20.31 11.19 -7.84
C ILE A 6 -19.22 10.39 -8.56
N LEU A 7 -18.23 11.07 -9.15
CA LEU A 7 -17.09 10.42 -9.81
C LEU A 7 -16.24 9.62 -8.84
N MET A 8 -16.02 10.13 -7.62
CA MET A 8 -15.32 9.40 -6.56
C MET A 8 -16.07 8.16 -6.09
N GLU A 9 -17.40 8.22 -5.98
CA GLU A 9 -18.21 7.04 -5.70
C GLU A 9 -18.10 6.02 -6.83
N GLU A 10 -18.08 6.46 -8.10
CA GLU A 10 -17.94 5.55 -9.24
C GLU A 10 -16.56 4.87 -9.24
N VAL A 11 -15.48 5.62 -9.02
CA VAL A 11 -14.12 5.07 -8.87
C VAL A 11 -14.08 4.06 -7.72
N THR A 12 -14.70 4.38 -6.58
CA THR A 12 -14.76 3.48 -5.41
C THR A 12 -15.55 2.21 -5.70
N LYS A 13 -16.62 2.29 -6.51
CA LYS A 13 -17.41 1.13 -6.95
C LYS A 13 -16.67 0.25 -7.97
N ARG A 14 -15.81 0.85 -8.78
CA ARG A 14 -15.00 0.16 -9.82
C ARG A 14 -13.71 -0.42 -9.25
N LEU A 15 -13.22 0.11 -8.13
CA LEU A 15 -12.01 -0.36 -7.46
C LEU A 15 -12.01 -1.89 -7.23
N PRO A 16 -13.11 -2.52 -6.77
CA PRO A 16 -13.20 -3.95 -6.60
C PRO A 16 -13.18 -4.76 -7.91
N GLU A 17 -13.43 -4.14 -9.06
CA GLU A 17 -13.36 -4.78 -10.37
C GLU A 17 -11.92 -4.81 -10.91
N THR A 18 -11.00 -4.05 -10.31
CA THR A 18 -9.59 -4.03 -10.71
C THR A 18 -8.91 -5.36 -10.41
N LYS A 19 -7.93 -5.72 -11.25
CA LYS A 19 -7.16 -6.96 -11.08
C LYS A 19 -6.33 -6.89 -9.80
N GLU A 20 -5.77 -5.71 -9.52
CA GLU A 20 -4.94 -5.39 -8.38
C GLU A 20 -5.72 -5.60 -7.06
N TYR A 21 -6.95 -5.09 -6.96
CA TYR A 21 -7.79 -5.29 -5.78
C TYR A 21 -8.17 -6.77 -5.61
N ASN A 22 -8.64 -7.41 -6.68
CA ASN A 22 -9.05 -8.82 -6.62
C ASN A 22 -7.90 -9.74 -6.22
N GLN A 23 -6.71 -9.52 -6.79
CA GLN A 23 -5.52 -10.29 -6.47
C GLN A 23 -5.10 -10.08 -5.01
N TYR A 24 -5.04 -8.83 -4.53
CA TYR A 24 -4.77 -8.53 -3.12
C TYR A 24 -5.78 -9.21 -2.20
N LYS A 25 -7.08 -9.12 -2.49
CA LYS A 25 -8.14 -9.70 -1.66
C LYS A 25 -8.11 -11.23 -1.64
N ASN A 26 -7.85 -11.86 -2.79
CA ASN A 26 -7.72 -13.31 -2.88
C ASN A 26 -6.53 -13.81 -2.03
N LEU A 27 -5.36 -13.18 -2.21
CA LEU A 27 -4.16 -13.52 -1.45
C LEU A 27 -4.32 -13.23 0.04
N LEU A 28 -5.01 -12.15 0.42
CA LEU A 28 -5.37 -11.86 1.80
C LEU A 28 -6.26 -12.96 2.40
N GLY A 29 -7.21 -13.48 1.63
CA GLY A 29 -8.06 -14.60 2.04
C GLY A 29 -7.22 -15.84 2.36
N ARG A 30 -6.36 -16.23 1.41
CA ARG A 30 -5.43 -17.36 1.57
C ARG A 30 -4.45 -17.18 2.72
N LEU A 31 -3.96 -15.96 2.92
CA LEU A 31 -3.06 -15.62 4.02
C LEU A 31 -3.77 -15.75 5.38
N LYS A 32 -5.05 -15.39 5.48
CA LYS A 32 -5.85 -15.55 6.70
C LYS A 32 -6.13 -17.01 7.06
N GLU A 33 -6.10 -17.92 6.09
CA GLU A 33 -6.16 -19.37 6.36
C GLU A 33 -4.88 -19.87 7.06
N GLN A 34 -3.80 -19.08 7.05
CA GLN A 34 -2.54 -19.37 7.73
C GLN A 34 -2.25 -18.30 8.80
N PRO A 35 -2.79 -18.43 10.02
CA PRO A 35 -2.73 -17.40 11.05
C PRO A 35 -1.29 -17.02 11.46
N ASP A 36 -0.37 -17.99 11.54
CA ASP A 36 1.05 -17.74 11.84
C ASP A 36 1.71 -16.84 10.79
N LEU A 37 1.42 -17.12 9.51
CA LEU A 37 1.97 -16.37 8.38
C LEU A 37 1.35 -14.97 8.31
N TYR A 38 0.03 -14.88 8.51
CA TYR A 38 -0.69 -13.61 8.59
C TYR A 38 -0.15 -12.71 9.69
N HIS A 39 0.13 -13.28 10.88
CA HIS A 39 0.68 -12.53 11.99
C HIS A 39 2.06 -11.95 11.64
N ARG A 40 2.94 -12.77 11.07
CA ARG A 40 4.30 -12.36 10.69
C ARG A 40 4.32 -11.32 9.58
N VAL A 41 3.48 -11.48 8.55
CA VAL A 41 3.25 -10.47 7.51
C VAL A 41 2.69 -9.18 8.13
N GLY A 42 1.74 -9.29 9.06
CA GLY A 42 1.17 -8.14 9.77
C GLY A 42 2.22 -7.36 10.57
N GLU A 43 3.15 -8.06 11.20
CA GLU A 43 4.27 -7.46 11.92
C GLU A 43 5.21 -6.69 10.97
N PHE A 44 5.58 -7.32 9.85
CA PHE A 44 6.35 -6.67 8.79
C PHE A 44 5.67 -5.37 8.31
N ARG A 45 4.37 -5.43 8.02
CA ARG A 45 3.60 -4.26 7.55
C ARG A 45 3.62 -3.12 8.58
N ARG A 46 3.37 -3.43 9.85
CA ARG A 46 3.37 -2.42 10.93
C ARG A 46 4.74 -1.76 11.08
N ARG A 47 5.82 -2.56 11.10
CA ARG A 47 7.19 -2.04 11.18
C ARG A 47 7.54 -1.21 9.94
N SER A 48 7.17 -1.66 8.74
CA SER A 48 7.41 -0.94 7.49
C SER A 48 6.72 0.43 7.48
N ILE A 49 5.46 0.51 7.91
CA ILE A 49 4.72 1.77 8.01
C ILE A 49 5.35 2.70 9.05
N MET A 50 5.70 2.20 10.24
CA MET A 50 6.37 3.02 11.27
C MET A 50 7.69 3.63 10.75
N LEU A 51 8.46 2.87 9.97
CA LEU A 51 9.68 3.36 9.33
C LEU A 51 9.38 4.41 8.26
N GLN A 52 8.36 4.22 7.43
CA GLN A 52 7.95 5.18 6.40
C GLN A 52 7.40 6.48 6.99
N MET A 53 6.72 6.42 8.13
CA MET A 53 6.20 7.60 8.83
C MET A 53 7.27 8.33 9.65
N SER A 54 8.41 7.70 9.90
CA SER A 54 9.53 8.36 10.55
C SER A 54 10.30 9.20 9.53
N ASP A 55 10.40 10.52 9.76
CA ASP A 55 11.11 11.52 8.95
C ASP A 55 12.64 11.40 9.03
N ASN A 56 13.14 10.16 9.11
CA ASN A 56 14.52 9.88 9.43
C ASN A 56 15.27 9.45 8.17
N VAL A 57 16.41 10.09 7.87
CA VAL A 57 17.29 9.73 6.75
C VAL A 57 17.77 8.27 6.83
N ARG A 58 17.71 7.65 8.02
CA ARG A 58 17.99 6.22 8.25
C ARG A 58 16.83 5.27 7.92
N ALA A 59 15.63 5.78 7.60
CA ALA A 59 14.46 4.96 7.30
C ALA A 59 14.70 4.04 6.10
N VAL A 60 15.47 4.48 5.10
CA VAL A 60 15.84 3.65 3.94
C VAL A 60 16.71 2.46 4.34
N HIS A 61 17.71 2.68 5.19
CA HIS A 61 18.57 1.61 5.71
C HIS A 61 17.78 0.63 6.59
N ALA A 62 16.98 1.15 7.52
CA ALA A 62 16.15 0.34 8.40
C ALA A 62 15.09 -0.46 7.63
N ASN A 63 14.57 0.07 6.51
CA ASN A 63 13.64 -0.66 5.64
C ASN A 63 14.34 -1.81 4.91
N ASN A 64 15.58 -1.60 4.43
CA ASN A 64 16.38 -2.67 3.84
C ASN A 64 16.73 -3.77 4.86
N GLU A 65 17.05 -3.40 6.10
CA GLU A 65 17.27 -4.37 7.19
C GLU A 65 16.00 -5.14 7.50
N LEU A 66 14.85 -4.47 7.56
CA LEU A 66 13.55 -5.10 7.74
C LEU A 66 13.24 -6.09 6.59
N GLN A 67 13.50 -5.73 5.33
CA GLN A 67 13.32 -6.66 4.22
C GLN A 67 14.22 -7.90 4.32
N ASN A 68 15.44 -7.74 4.86
CA ASN A 68 16.36 -8.85 5.07
C ASN A 68 15.94 -9.72 6.27
N GLU A 69 15.45 -9.11 7.36
CA GLU A 69 14.92 -9.81 8.55
C GLU A 69 13.71 -10.69 8.19
N PHE A 70 12.87 -10.20 7.29
CA PHE A 70 11.68 -10.91 6.79
C PHE A 70 11.93 -11.61 5.44
N ARG A 71 13.18 -11.94 5.11
CA ARG A 71 13.51 -12.69 3.88
C ARG A 71 12.86 -14.08 3.85
N ASP A 72 12.54 -14.65 5.02
CA ASP A 72 11.74 -15.87 5.10
C ASP A 72 10.33 -15.70 4.52
N LEU A 73 9.73 -14.51 4.62
CA LEU A 73 8.46 -14.19 3.96
C LEU A 73 8.64 -14.10 2.43
N GLN A 74 9.80 -13.67 1.95
CA GLN A 74 10.11 -13.68 0.51
C GLN A 74 10.30 -15.11 -0.02
N ASN A 75 10.82 -16.02 0.80
CA ASN A 75 10.94 -17.44 0.47
C ASN A 75 9.60 -18.17 0.51
N ASN A 76 8.62 -17.67 1.28
CA ASN A 76 7.27 -18.18 1.28
C ASN A 76 6.50 -17.60 0.07
N GLY A 77 6.21 -18.43 -0.93
CA GLY A 77 5.53 -18.00 -2.16
C GLY A 77 4.24 -17.20 -1.90
N LEU A 78 3.40 -17.65 -0.95
CA LEU A 78 2.15 -16.97 -0.62
C LEU A 78 2.37 -15.58 -0.01
N SER A 79 3.35 -15.43 0.89
CA SER A 79 3.67 -14.14 1.51
C SER A 79 4.30 -13.17 0.53
N SER A 80 5.22 -13.66 -0.29
CA SER A 80 5.87 -12.87 -1.34
C SER A 80 4.86 -12.36 -2.37
N GLU A 81 3.98 -13.24 -2.86
CA GLU A 81 2.89 -12.88 -3.77
C GLU A 81 1.92 -11.87 -3.12
N PHE A 82 1.55 -12.08 -1.86
CA PHE A 82 0.69 -11.15 -1.12
C PHE A 82 1.31 -9.76 -1.00
N LEU A 83 2.58 -9.67 -0.57
CA LEU A 83 3.28 -8.40 -0.41
C LEU A 83 3.46 -7.68 -1.76
N ALA A 84 3.73 -8.41 -2.84
CA ALA A 84 3.80 -7.85 -4.18
C ALA A 84 2.44 -7.28 -4.65
N ALA A 85 1.35 -8.04 -4.46
CA ALA A 85 0.00 -7.59 -4.80
C ALA A 85 -0.44 -6.38 -3.96
N GLU A 86 -0.12 -6.37 -2.67
CA GLU A 86 -0.35 -5.23 -1.79
C GLU A 86 0.42 -3.98 -2.27
N HIS A 87 1.70 -4.15 -2.62
CA HIS A 87 2.52 -3.05 -3.11
C HIS A 87 1.94 -2.45 -4.40
N GLN A 88 1.52 -3.30 -5.36
CA GLN A 88 0.89 -2.86 -6.60
C GLN A 88 -0.42 -2.13 -6.35
N TYR A 89 -1.27 -2.65 -5.46
CA TYR A 89 -2.52 -1.98 -5.08
C TYR A 89 -2.27 -0.62 -4.42
N CYS A 90 -1.32 -0.53 -3.48
CA CYS A 90 -0.93 0.74 -2.87
C CYS A 90 -0.34 1.73 -3.87
N GLN A 91 0.45 1.28 -4.85
CA GLN A 91 0.94 2.15 -5.93
C GLN A 91 -0.20 2.68 -6.80
N MET A 92 -1.20 1.85 -7.14
CA MET A 92 -2.37 2.28 -7.90
C MET A 92 -3.13 3.39 -7.17
N VAL A 93 -3.38 3.22 -5.86
CA VAL A 93 -4.05 4.24 -5.03
C VAL A 93 -3.22 5.52 -4.96
N ARG A 94 -1.90 5.44 -4.73
CA ARG A 94 -1.02 6.62 -4.72
C ARG A 94 -1.07 7.38 -6.03
N ARG A 95 -0.99 6.69 -7.18
CA ARG A 95 -1.09 7.33 -8.50
C ARG A 95 -2.43 8.03 -8.73
N LEU A 96 -3.53 7.47 -8.21
CA LEU A 96 -4.83 8.15 -8.23
C LEU A 96 -4.77 9.43 -7.39
N GLN A 97 -4.26 9.35 -6.15
CA GLN A 97 -4.11 10.50 -5.26
C GLN A 97 -3.21 11.60 -5.85
N GLU A 98 -2.08 11.25 -6.44
CA GLU A 98 -1.17 12.16 -7.13
C GLU A 98 -1.90 12.90 -8.25
N LYS A 99 -2.61 12.18 -9.14
CA LYS A 99 -3.41 12.80 -10.21
C LYS A 99 -4.50 13.72 -9.68
N PHE A 100 -5.14 13.35 -8.57
CA PHE A 100 -6.13 14.22 -7.92
C PHE A 100 -5.49 15.49 -7.37
N LEU A 101 -4.33 15.38 -6.73
CA LEU A 101 -3.60 16.52 -6.16
C LEU A 101 -3.07 17.46 -7.25
N GLU A 102 -2.51 16.92 -8.34
CA GLU A 102 -2.08 17.68 -9.52
C GLU A 102 -3.27 18.42 -10.15
N SER A 103 -4.42 17.75 -10.26
CA SER A 103 -5.64 18.35 -10.83
C SER A 103 -6.28 19.38 -9.91
N ALA A 104 -6.06 19.28 -8.60
CA ALA A 104 -6.61 20.20 -7.62
C ALA A 104 -5.94 21.59 -7.69
N GLN A 105 -4.79 21.74 -8.38
CA GLN A 105 -4.04 22.98 -8.52
C GLN A 105 -3.97 23.78 -7.21
N ILE A 106 -3.76 23.08 -6.10
CA ILE A 106 -3.65 23.73 -4.79
C ILE A 106 -2.41 24.61 -4.86
N GLU A 107 -2.60 25.91 -4.69
CA GLU A 107 -1.50 26.88 -4.66
C GLU A 107 -0.60 26.51 -3.49
N THR A 108 0.56 25.89 -3.74
CA THR A 108 1.50 25.46 -2.69
C THR A 108 2.62 26.48 -2.46
N ASP A 109 2.64 27.58 -3.22
CA ASP A 109 3.63 28.67 -3.10
C ASP A 109 3.71 29.24 -1.67
N PHE A 110 2.62 29.20 -0.89
CA PHE A 110 2.62 29.68 0.50
C PHE A 110 3.44 28.81 1.46
N LEU A 111 3.87 27.61 1.06
CA LEU A 111 4.71 26.72 1.86
C LEU A 111 6.21 26.94 1.63
N GLU A 112 6.60 27.64 0.55
CA GLU A 112 7.98 28.01 0.27
C GLU A 112 8.30 29.37 0.90
N GLY A 113 8.37 29.39 2.24
CA GLY A 113 8.84 30.53 3.04
C GLY A 113 10.27 30.35 3.54
#